data_AF-A0A0G1BL11-F1
#
_entry.id   AF-A0A0G1BL11-F1
#
_cell.length_a   1.000
_cell.length_b   1.000
_cell.length_c   1.000
_cell.angle_alpha   90.00
_cell.angle_beta   90.00
_cell.angle_gamma   90.00
#
_symmetry.space_group_name_H-M   'P 1'
#
loop_
_entity.id
_entity.type
_entity.pdbx_description
1 polymer ?
#
loop_
_entity_poly.entity_id
_entity_poly.type
_entity_poly.pdbx_seq_one_letter_code
_entity_poly.pdbx_strand_id
1 'polypeptide(L)'
;MIFTRLAAFAVVVVLGMLALALIINASLENKYDERFARLELSQDNQKKSQDSLARRVDSKPWQLHANDTVIFCKVAYPLADRVFRERLQEAVFHFRNLDGWLYDKYQKLGRYQPMIESALLAEGLPTDLEYLFVQESGLDPVIVSWAKAAGLPQFIISTARDFYLAVNSLYDERKNPIKSVKAACKYLKILYSYFDDWPLAFIIAHDNLKELNFHLIPFIPYQASPM
;
A
#
# COMPACT_ATOMS: atom_id res chain seq x y z
N MET A 1 -23.11 -1.85 -17.32
CA MET A 1 -22.85 -3.02 -16.45
C MET A 1 -21.35 -3.30 -16.21
N ILE A 2 -20.42 -2.82 -17.06
CA ILE A 2 -18.96 -2.95 -16.86
C ILE A 2 -18.44 -1.94 -15.82
N PHE A 3 -18.88 -0.69 -15.88
CA PHE A 3 -18.49 0.37 -14.93
C PHE A 3 -18.83 0.07 -13.45
N THR A 4 -19.96 -0.61 -13.19
CA THR A 4 -20.36 -0.98 -11.82
C THR A 4 -19.50 -2.10 -11.23
N ARG A 5 -18.94 -2.98 -12.05
CA ARG A 5 -18.01 -4.03 -11.59
C ARG A 5 -16.61 -3.48 -11.37
N LEU A 6 -16.17 -2.56 -12.21
CA LEU A 6 -14.88 -1.88 -12.08
C LEU A 6 -14.83 -1.02 -10.81
N ALA A 7 -15.88 -0.21 -10.56
CA ALA A 7 -15.99 0.59 -9.35
C ALA A 7 -16.06 -0.25 -8.06
N ALA A 8 -16.68 -1.43 -8.09
CA ALA A 8 -16.71 -2.32 -6.93
C ALA A 8 -15.33 -2.93 -6.65
N PHE A 9 -14.57 -3.30 -7.69
CA PHE A 9 -13.24 -3.88 -7.55
C PHE A 9 -12.20 -2.86 -7.07
N ALA A 10 -12.27 -1.65 -7.63
CA ALA A 10 -11.56 -0.46 -7.19
C ALA A 10 -11.68 -0.20 -5.68
N VAL A 11 -12.91 -0.26 -5.15
CA VAL A 11 -13.19 -0.08 -3.73
C VAL A 11 -12.53 -1.18 -2.90
N VAL A 12 -12.52 -2.43 -3.37
CA VAL A 12 -11.85 -3.54 -2.67
C VAL A 12 -10.34 -3.34 -2.59
N VAL A 13 -9.71 -2.82 -3.65
CA VAL A 13 -8.26 -2.54 -3.68
C VAL A 13 -7.90 -1.46 -2.66
N VAL A 14 -8.60 -0.32 -2.68
CA VAL A 14 -8.33 0.79 -1.77
C VAL A 14 -8.61 0.38 -0.31
N LEU A 15 -9.72 -0.30 -0.06
CA LEU A 15 -10.03 -0.83 1.27
C LEU A 15 -9.02 -1.88 1.72
N GLY A 16 -8.48 -2.69 0.80
CA GLY A 16 -7.44 -3.66 1.10
C GLY A 16 -6.13 -2.99 1.52
N MET A 17 -5.69 -1.95 0.81
CA MET A 17 -4.51 -1.17 1.20
C MET A 17 -4.72 -0.47 2.54
N LEU A 18 -5.88 0.15 2.77
CA LEU A 18 -6.21 0.78 4.05
C LEU A 18 -6.23 -0.26 5.19
N ALA A 19 -6.81 -1.44 4.96
CA ALA A 19 -6.78 -2.53 5.93
C ALA A 19 -5.37 -3.03 6.20
N LEU A 20 -4.54 -3.21 5.17
CA LEU A 20 -3.13 -3.58 5.32
C LEU A 20 -2.34 -2.51 6.10
N ALA A 21 -2.55 -1.23 5.78
CA ALA A 21 -1.93 -0.12 6.49
C ALA A 21 -2.32 -0.13 7.97
N LEU A 22 -3.61 -0.28 8.28
CA LEU A 22 -4.11 -0.37 9.66
C LEU A 22 -3.53 -1.57 10.39
N ILE A 23 -3.52 -2.75 9.77
CA ILE A 23 -3.03 -3.98 10.39
C ILE A 23 -1.52 -3.94 10.59
N ILE A 24 -0.76 -3.46 9.59
CA ILE A 24 0.69 -3.36 9.69
C ILE A 24 1.06 -2.28 10.70
N ASN A 25 0.39 -1.13 10.71
CA ASN A 25 0.61 -0.10 11.73
C ASN A 25 0.22 -0.58 13.14
N ALA A 26 -0.89 -1.30 13.32
CA ALA A 26 -1.26 -1.91 14.61
C ALA A 26 -0.32 -3.07 15.01
N SER A 27 0.26 -3.79 14.05
CA SER A 27 1.27 -4.83 14.28
C SER A 27 2.64 -4.24 14.60
N LEU A 28 2.97 -3.10 13.99
CA LEU A 28 4.12 -2.25 14.32
C LEU A 28 3.95 -1.71 15.73
N GLU A 29 2.78 -1.19 16.09
CA GLU A 29 2.46 -0.76 17.46
C GLU A 29 2.65 -1.90 18.45
N ASN A 30 2.27 -3.15 18.16
CA ASN A 30 2.58 -4.28 19.05
C ASN A 30 4.09 -4.58 19.19
N LYS A 31 4.91 -4.40 18.13
CA LYS A 31 6.38 -4.60 18.19
C LYS A 31 7.13 -3.42 18.79
N TYR A 32 6.65 -2.20 18.55
CA TYR A 32 7.09 -0.99 19.21
C TYR A 32 6.67 -1.06 20.68
N ASP A 33 5.45 -1.45 21.01
CA ASP A 33 4.98 -1.70 22.37
C ASP A 33 5.82 -2.78 23.04
N GLU A 34 6.27 -3.87 22.39
CA GLU A 34 7.19 -4.82 23.06
C GLU A 34 8.61 -4.27 23.29
N ARG A 35 9.11 -3.42 22.39
CA ARG A 35 10.46 -2.81 22.49
C ARG A 35 10.48 -1.62 23.46
N PHE A 36 9.48 -0.76 23.39
CA PHE A 36 9.20 0.31 24.32
C PHE A 36 8.76 -0.26 25.65
N ALA A 37 7.96 -1.33 25.73
CA ALA A 37 7.66 -2.00 27.00
C ALA A 37 8.90 -2.57 27.65
N ARG A 38 9.96 -3.00 26.94
CA ARG A 38 11.25 -3.36 27.56
C ARG A 38 12.01 -2.15 28.12
N LEU A 39 11.91 -1.00 27.46
CA LEU A 39 12.54 0.25 27.90
C LEU A 39 11.74 0.91 29.03
N GLU A 40 10.41 0.79 29.01
CA GLU A 40 9.46 1.23 30.01
C GLU A 40 9.35 0.24 31.19
N LEU A 41 9.53 -1.08 31.01
CA LEU A 41 9.58 -2.10 32.09
C LEU A 41 10.58 -1.73 33.19
N SER A 42 11.64 -1.01 32.81
CA SER A 42 12.68 -0.49 33.71
C SER A 42 12.20 0.71 34.55
N GLN A 43 11.20 1.45 34.10
CA GLN A 43 10.69 2.69 34.71
C GLN A 43 9.24 2.57 35.25
N ASP A 44 8.48 1.59 34.78
CA ASP A 44 7.02 1.50 34.90
C ASP A 44 6.56 0.42 35.90
N ASN A 45 7.49 -0.46 36.33
CA ASN A 45 7.30 -1.36 37.48
C ASN A 45 6.95 -0.60 38.77
N GLN A 46 7.24 0.70 38.84
CA GLN A 46 6.89 1.57 39.96
C GLN A 46 5.53 2.30 39.80
N LYS A 47 4.87 2.30 38.63
CA LYS A 47 3.71 3.19 38.36
C LYS A 47 2.39 2.52 37.95
N LYS A 48 2.38 1.39 37.22
CA LYS A 48 1.13 0.87 36.60
C LYS A 48 0.33 -0.20 37.36
N SER A 49 0.77 -0.66 38.53
CA SER A 49 -0.05 -1.52 39.41
C SER A 49 -1.44 -0.89 39.66
N GLN A 50 -1.52 0.44 39.73
CA GLN A 50 -2.77 1.20 39.93
C GLN A 50 -3.61 1.45 38.66
N ASP A 51 -3.04 1.37 37.46
CA ASP A 51 -3.70 1.77 36.21
C ASP A 51 -4.27 0.55 35.42
N SER A 52 -3.93 -0.65 35.92
CA SER A 52 -4.19 -1.97 35.35
C SER A 52 -5.66 -2.44 35.34
N LEU A 53 -6.53 -1.75 36.09
CA LEU A 53 -7.97 -2.05 36.18
C LEU A 53 -8.83 -1.16 35.27
N ALA A 54 -8.36 0.02 34.85
CA ALA A 54 -9.14 0.95 34.03
C ALA A 54 -8.99 0.69 32.50
N ARG A 55 -7.84 0.18 32.03
CA ARG A 55 -7.55 -0.01 30.59
C ARG A 55 -8.05 -1.31 29.97
N ARG A 56 -8.67 -2.23 30.74
CA ARG A 56 -9.17 -3.51 30.23
C ARG A 56 -10.52 -3.42 29.49
N VAL A 57 -11.12 -2.24 29.36
CA VAL A 57 -12.53 -2.10 28.94
C VAL A 57 -12.77 -1.71 27.48
N ASP A 58 -11.85 -1.08 26.73
CA ASP A 58 -12.24 -0.57 25.39
C ASP A 58 -11.52 -1.21 24.19
N SER A 59 -12.18 -2.26 23.69
CA SER A 59 -12.23 -2.76 22.31
C SER A 59 -10.98 -3.43 21.71
N LYS A 60 -11.23 -4.47 20.89
CA LYS A 60 -10.21 -5.13 20.08
C LYS A 60 -9.55 -4.04 19.20
N PRO A 61 -8.21 -3.95 19.07
CA PRO A 61 -7.55 -2.86 18.34
C PRO A 61 -7.90 -2.78 16.85
N TRP A 62 -8.56 -3.82 16.32
CA TRP A 62 -9.03 -3.94 14.94
C TRP A 62 -10.49 -3.54 14.75
N GLN A 63 -11.18 -3.10 15.81
CA GLN A 63 -12.58 -2.71 15.77
C GLN A 63 -12.70 -1.21 15.51
N LEU A 64 -13.28 -0.88 14.36
CA LEU A 64 -13.44 0.48 13.88
C LEU A 64 -14.75 1.09 14.38
N HIS A 65 -14.66 2.27 14.96
CA HIS A 65 -15.78 3.03 15.52
C HIS A 65 -16.15 4.21 14.60
N ALA A 66 -17.37 4.74 14.77
CA ALA A 66 -17.87 5.82 13.91
C ALA A 66 -17.12 7.15 14.08
N ASN A 67 -16.47 7.36 15.23
CA ASN A 67 -15.71 8.56 15.54
C ASN A 67 -14.24 8.46 15.10
N ASP A 68 -13.82 7.29 14.59
CA ASP A 68 -12.45 7.07 14.18
C ASP A 68 -12.18 7.74 12.82
N THR A 69 -10.92 8.09 12.60
CA THR A 69 -10.44 8.63 11.34
C THR A 69 -9.18 7.89 10.93
N VAL A 70 -9.15 7.40 9.69
CA VAL A 70 -7.98 6.73 9.13
C VAL A 70 -7.19 7.73 8.31
N ILE A 71 -5.89 7.83 8.50
CA ILE A 71 -5.02 8.69 7.69
C ILE A 71 -4.26 7.79 6.73
N PHE A 72 -4.33 8.10 5.44
CA PHE A 72 -3.60 7.37 4.40
C PHE A 72 -3.22 8.30 3.26
N CYS A 73 -1.95 8.27 2.86
CA CYS A 73 -1.38 9.18 1.87
C CYS A 73 -1.63 10.67 2.20
N LYS A 74 -1.55 11.01 3.50
CA LYS A 74 -1.87 12.35 4.06
C LYS A 74 -3.33 12.81 3.89
N VAL A 75 -4.23 11.91 3.48
CA VAL A 75 -5.68 12.17 3.41
C VAL A 75 -6.36 11.53 4.61
N ALA A 76 -7.25 12.28 5.25
CA ALA A 76 -8.07 11.80 6.36
C ALA A 76 -9.39 11.21 5.85
N TYR A 77 -9.68 9.97 6.23
CA TYR A 77 -10.89 9.24 5.89
C TYR A 77 -11.72 9.05 7.17
N PRO A 78 -12.70 9.92 7.45
CA PRO A 78 -13.56 9.79 8.61
C PRO A 78 -14.47 8.56 8.48
N LEU A 79 -14.57 7.75 9.53
CA LEU A 79 -15.38 6.52 9.54
C LEU A 79 -16.83 6.75 9.96
N ALA A 80 -17.32 7.99 9.85
CA ALA A 80 -18.71 8.32 10.16
C ALA A 80 -19.68 7.60 9.20
N ASP A 81 -19.31 7.49 7.92
CA ASP A 81 -20.10 6.74 6.93
C ASP A 81 -20.14 5.25 7.27
N ARG A 82 -21.35 4.74 7.48
CA ARG A 82 -21.57 3.35 7.91
C ARG A 82 -21.09 2.35 6.85
N VAL A 83 -21.41 2.60 5.58
CA VAL A 83 -21.11 1.65 4.49
C VAL A 83 -19.60 1.54 4.32
N PHE A 84 -18.90 2.68 4.29
CA PHE A 84 -17.44 2.72 4.23
C PHE A 84 -16.80 2.01 5.42
N ARG A 85 -17.25 2.32 6.65
CA ARG A 85 -16.73 1.70 7.87
C ARG A 85 -16.95 0.19 7.90
N GLU A 86 -18.14 -0.29 7.56
CA GLU A 86 -18.44 -1.73 7.51
C GLU A 86 -17.57 -2.46 6.47
N ARG A 87 -17.41 -1.87 5.28
CA ARG A 87 -16.56 -2.43 4.23
C ARG A 87 -15.08 -2.46 4.61
N LEU A 88 -14.59 -1.41 5.26
CA LEU A 88 -13.22 -1.36 5.77
C LEU A 88 -13.02 -2.38 6.89
N GLN A 89 -13.99 -2.51 7.80
CA GLN A 89 -13.98 -3.49 8.87
C GLN A 89 -13.95 -4.94 8.34
N GLU A 90 -14.73 -5.23 7.28
CA GLU A 90 -14.69 -6.51 6.55
C GLU A 90 -13.30 -6.79 5.99
N ALA A 91 -12.67 -5.81 5.33
CA ALA A 91 -11.32 -5.95 4.81
C ALA A 91 -10.29 -6.20 5.92
N VAL A 92 -10.37 -5.46 7.04
CA VAL A 92 -9.51 -5.68 8.22
C VAL A 92 -9.66 -7.10 8.75
N PHE A 93 -10.89 -7.62 8.85
CA PHE A 93 -11.12 -8.99 9.28
C PHE A 93 -10.64 -10.04 8.28
N HIS A 94 -10.66 -9.73 6.98
CA HIS A 94 -10.18 -10.63 5.94
C HIS A 94 -8.64 -10.77 5.93
N PHE A 95 -7.90 -9.68 6.17
CA PHE A 95 -6.43 -9.69 6.16
C PHE A 95 -5.78 -10.09 7.50
N ARG A 96 -6.44 -9.81 8.63
CA ARG A 96 -6.36 -10.67 9.83
C ARG A 96 -6.88 -12.06 9.43
N ASN A 97 -6.90 -13.14 10.20
CA ASN A 97 -7.26 -14.48 9.69
C ASN A 97 -6.28 -15.04 8.63
N LEU A 98 -5.65 -14.21 7.79
CA LEU A 98 -4.50 -14.50 6.95
C LEU A 98 -3.18 -14.25 7.70
N ASP A 99 -3.14 -14.52 9.00
CA ASP A 99 -2.07 -14.14 9.92
C ASP A 99 -0.67 -14.60 9.45
N GLY A 100 -0.58 -15.82 8.90
CA GLY A 100 0.67 -16.36 8.34
C GLY A 100 1.11 -15.67 7.04
N TRP A 101 0.16 -15.31 6.17
CA TRP A 101 0.45 -14.55 4.95
C TRP A 101 0.90 -13.13 5.29
N LEU A 102 0.19 -12.48 6.21
CA LEU A 102 0.51 -11.14 6.69
C LEU A 102 1.89 -11.10 7.34
N TYR A 103 2.24 -12.09 8.15
CA TYR A 103 3.57 -12.21 8.75
C TYR A 103 4.67 -12.36 7.69
N ASP A 104 4.47 -13.19 6.66
CA ASP A 104 5.39 -13.27 5.51
C ASP A 104 5.56 -11.91 4.83
N LYS A 105 4.45 -11.19 4.58
CA LYS A 105 4.48 -9.88 3.94
C LYS A 105 5.18 -8.83 4.78
N TYR A 106 4.91 -8.81 6.08
CA TYR A 106 5.58 -7.91 7.01
C TYR A 106 7.10 -8.12 7.01
N GLN A 107 7.57 -9.37 7.03
CA GLN A 107 9.00 -9.67 6.99
C GLN A 107 9.64 -9.24 5.66
N LYS A 108 8.94 -9.47 4.54
CA LYS A 108 9.40 -8.99 3.23
C LYS A 108 9.39 -7.46 3.13
N LEU A 109 8.42 -6.80 3.75
CA LEU A 109 8.32 -5.34 3.78
C LEU A 109 9.56 -4.77 4.45
N GLY A 110 9.94 -5.27 5.62
CA GLY A 110 11.18 -4.83 6.29
C GLY A 110 12.45 -4.96 5.45
N ARG A 111 12.50 -5.85 4.44
CA ARG A 111 13.63 -5.98 3.52
C ARG A 111 13.64 -4.93 2.40
N TYR A 112 12.48 -4.58 1.86
CA TYR A 112 12.37 -3.68 0.70
C TYR A 112 11.98 -2.25 1.08
N GLN A 113 11.38 -2.06 2.25
CA GLN A 113 10.86 -0.79 2.77
C GLN A 113 11.88 0.35 2.68
N PRO A 114 13.14 0.22 3.15
CA PRO A 114 14.10 1.34 3.05
C PRO A 114 14.36 1.79 1.61
N MET A 115 14.35 0.85 0.66
CA MET A 115 14.55 1.13 -0.75
C MET A 115 13.30 1.75 -1.39
N ILE A 116 12.11 1.26 -1.01
CA ILE A 116 10.82 1.79 -1.47
C ILE A 116 10.60 3.20 -0.93
N GLU A 117 10.74 3.42 0.38
CA GLU A 117 10.63 4.72 1.03
C GLU A 117 11.59 5.74 0.41
N SER A 118 12.85 5.36 0.20
CA SER A 118 13.83 6.24 -0.45
C SER A 118 13.39 6.66 -1.85
N ALA A 119 12.84 5.73 -2.65
CA ALA A 119 12.35 6.04 -3.99
C ALA A 119 11.10 6.92 -3.98
N LEU A 120 10.17 6.67 -3.05
CA LEU A 120 8.95 7.47 -2.87
C LEU A 120 9.29 8.90 -2.44
N LEU A 121 10.15 9.05 -1.43
CA LEU A 121 10.60 10.35 -0.93
C LEU A 121 11.36 11.14 -1.99
N ALA A 122 12.19 10.48 -2.82
CA ALA A 122 12.89 11.13 -3.92
C ALA A 122 11.94 11.74 -4.96
N GLU A 123 10.75 11.15 -5.15
CA GLU A 123 9.73 11.68 -6.06
C GLU A 123 8.72 12.60 -5.37
N GLY A 124 8.83 12.80 -4.04
CA GLY A 124 7.92 13.62 -3.23
C GLY A 124 6.59 12.95 -2.88
N LEU A 125 6.55 11.61 -2.95
CA LEU A 125 5.33 10.83 -2.77
C LEU A 125 5.16 10.36 -1.30
N PRO A 126 3.92 10.12 -0.83
CA PRO A 126 3.69 9.53 0.49
C PRO A 126 4.31 8.14 0.64
N THR A 127 4.88 7.85 1.82
CA THR A 127 5.50 6.55 2.12
C THR A 127 4.46 5.41 2.21
N ASP A 128 3.22 5.73 2.58
CA ASP A 128 2.11 4.78 2.66
C ASP A 128 1.82 4.07 1.32
N LEU A 129 2.36 4.58 0.20
CA LEU A 129 2.32 3.93 -1.10
C LEU A 129 3.08 2.60 -1.14
N GLU A 130 3.87 2.28 -0.11
CA GLU A 130 4.54 0.99 -0.01
C GLU A 130 3.58 -0.20 0.02
N TYR A 131 2.38 -0.02 0.60
CA TYR A 131 1.36 -1.06 0.70
C TYR A 131 0.80 -1.46 -0.67
N LEU A 132 0.93 -0.60 -1.69
CA LEU A 132 0.62 -0.97 -3.06
C LEU A 132 1.50 -2.15 -3.52
N PHE A 133 2.80 -2.11 -3.27
CA PHE A 133 3.70 -3.22 -3.66
C PHE A 133 3.44 -4.51 -2.88
N VAL A 134 2.93 -4.39 -1.65
CA VAL A 134 2.46 -5.55 -0.86
C VAL A 134 1.25 -6.18 -1.54
N GLN A 135 0.30 -5.38 -2.01
CA GLN A 135 -0.89 -5.87 -2.67
C GLN A 135 -0.62 -6.40 -4.09
N GLU A 136 0.27 -5.76 -4.83
CA GLU A 136 0.53 -6.11 -6.24
C GLU A 136 1.28 -7.43 -6.38
N SER A 137 2.39 -7.59 -5.66
CA SER A 137 3.27 -8.76 -5.81
C SER A 137 3.45 -9.56 -4.53
N GLY A 138 2.90 -9.12 -3.40
CA GLY A 138 3.26 -9.68 -2.11
C GLY A 138 4.75 -9.51 -1.80
N LEU A 139 5.36 -8.44 -2.33
CA LEU A 139 6.78 -8.12 -2.28
C LEU A 139 7.71 -9.19 -2.87
N ASP A 140 7.22 -9.90 -3.89
CA ASP A 140 8.03 -10.80 -4.70
C ASP A 140 8.51 -10.08 -5.98
N PRO A 141 9.83 -9.85 -6.16
CA PRO A 141 10.34 -9.17 -7.34
C PRO A 141 10.38 -10.04 -8.60
N VAL A 142 10.23 -11.37 -8.49
CA VAL A 142 10.32 -12.27 -9.66
C VAL A 142 8.98 -12.80 -10.13
N ILE A 143 7.90 -12.53 -9.38
CA ILE A 143 6.56 -12.99 -9.71
C ILE A 143 6.06 -12.40 -11.02
N VAL A 144 5.40 -13.27 -11.81
CA VAL A 144 4.78 -12.91 -13.08
C VAL A 144 3.31 -13.33 -13.04
N SER A 145 2.41 -12.40 -13.33
CA SER A 145 0.97 -12.68 -13.39
C SER A 145 0.59 -13.43 -14.66
N TRP A 146 -0.61 -14.01 -14.67
CA TRP A 146 -1.22 -14.60 -15.88
C TRP A 146 -1.33 -13.59 -17.03
N ALA A 147 -1.54 -12.31 -16.71
CA ALA A 147 -1.57 -11.19 -17.66
C ALA A 147 -0.16 -10.67 -18.07
N LYS A 148 0.90 -11.40 -17.71
CA LYS A 148 2.32 -11.08 -18.00
C LYS A 148 2.84 -9.82 -17.32
N ALA A 149 2.16 -9.34 -16.29
CA ALA A 149 2.67 -8.31 -15.39
C ALA A 149 3.81 -8.89 -14.53
N ALA A 150 4.87 -8.13 -14.24
CA ALA A 150 6.04 -8.66 -13.53
C ALA A 150 6.67 -7.66 -12.55
N GLY A 151 7.34 -8.18 -11.52
CA GLY A 151 8.07 -7.37 -10.56
C GLY A 151 7.26 -6.91 -9.36
N LEU A 152 7.89 -6.14 -8.48
CA LEU A 152 7.23 -5.51 -7.33
C LEU A 152 5.99 -4.68 -7.72
N PRO A 153 6.06 -3.79 -8.72
CA PRO A 153 4.88 -3.04 -9.16
C PRO A 153 3.95 -3.83 -10.08
N GLN A 154 4.27 -5.07 -10.45
CA GLN A 154 3.55 -5.81 -11.50
C GLN A 154 3.39 -4.98 -12.79
N PHE A 155 4.49 -4.62 -13.46
CA PHE A 155 4.39 -3.92 -14.74
C PHE A 155 4.10 -4.88 -15.91
N ILE A 156 3.13 -4.54 -16.76
CA ILE A 156 3.06 -5.09 -18.13
C ILE A 156 4.21 -4.54 -19.00
N ILE A 157 4.53 -5.24 -20.09
CA ILE A 157 5.71 -4.95 -20.92
C ILE A 157 5.63 -3.54 -21.56
N SER A 158 4.45 -3.12 -22.01
CA SER A 158 4.26 -1.79 -22.61
C SER A 158 4.59 -0.69 -21.62
N THR A 159 3.92 -0.69 -20.46
CA THR A 159 4.14 0.30 -19.40
C THR A 159 5.59 0.29 -18.92
N ALA A 160 6.19 -0.89 -18.76
CA ALA A 160 7.60 -0.99 -18.40
C ALA A 160 8.51 -0.22 -19.38
N ARG A 161 8.26 -0.35 -20.69
CA ARG A 161 9.02 0.34 -21.72
C ARG A 161 8.78 1.85 -21.73
N ASP A 162 7.55 2.29 -21.47
CA ASP A 162 7.20 3.71 -21.35
C ASP A 162 7.95 4.37 -20.18
N PHE A 163 8.24 3.59 -19.13
CA PHE A 163 9.08 4.00 -18.00
C PHE A 163 10.56 3.57 -18.14
N TYR A 164 11.01 3.34 -19.37
CA TYR A 164 12.41 3.06 -19.74
C TYR A 164 13.02 1.81 -19.11
N LEU A 165 12.19 0.82 -18.75
CA LEU A 165 12.68 -0.49 -18.33
C LEU A 165 12.95 -1.36 -19.57
N ALA A 166 14.16 -1.89 -19.65
CA ALA A 166 14.56 -2.84 -20.69
C ALA A 166 13.91 -4.20 -20.44
N VAL A 167 13.13 -4.66 -21.42
CA VAL A 167 12.49 -5.98 -21.42
C VAL A 167 12.76 -6.68 -22.75
N ASN A 168 13.61 -7.72 -22.71
CA ASN A 168 13.95 -8.58 -23.83
C ASN A 168 14.00 -10.06 -23.37
N SER A 169 14.37 -10.98 -24.28
CA SER A 169 14.36 -12.42 -24.00
C SER A 169 15.39 -12.87 -22.95
N LEU A 170 16.46 -12.11 -22.73
CA LEU A 170 17.54 -12.43 -21.80
C LEU A 170 17.46 -11.64 -20.50
N TYR A 171 16.87 -10.45 -20.54
CA TYR A 171 16.87 -9.50 -19.44
C TYR A 171 15.52 -8.81 -19.29
N ASP A 172 15.02 -8.80 -18.05
CA ASP A 172 13.73 -8.20 -17.69
C ASP A 172 13.91 -7.29 -16.46
N GLU A 173 14.04 -5.98 -16.71
CA GLU A 173 14.25 -4.99 -15.65
C GLU A 173 13.04 -4.80 -14.74
N ARG A 174 11.86 -5.30 -15.12
CA ARG A 174 10.69 -5.31 -14.23
C ARG A 174 10.98 -6.12 -12.97
N LYS A 175 11.82 -7.16 -13.09
CA LYS A 175 12.24 -8.01 -11.97
C LYS A 175 13.37 -7.42 -11.13
N ASN A 176 13.97 -6.31 -11.57
CA ASN A 176 14.94 -5.59 -10.75
C ASN A 176 14.18 -4.65 -9.81
N PRO A 177 14.19 -4.89 -8.48
CA PRO A 177 13.34 -4.17 -7.54
C PRO A 177 13.68 -2.67 -7.47
N ILE A 178 14.95 -2.29 -7.63
CA ILE A 178 15.36 -0.88 -7.59
C ILE A 178 14.87 -0.14 -8.84
N LYS A 179 15.06 -0.73 -10.02
CA LYS A 179 14.65 -0.10 -11.28
C LYS A 179 13.13 -0.04 -11.39
N SER A 180 12.45 -1.14 -11.08
CA SER A 180 10.99 -1.21 -11.20
C SER A 180 10.27 -0.34 -10.18
N VAL A 181 10.73 -0.25 -8.93
CA VAL A 181 10.14 0.67 -7.95
C VAL A 181 10.34 2.13 -8.34
N LYS A 182 11.53 2.52 -8.83
CA LYS A 182 11.76 3.88 -9.34
C LYS A 182 10.84 4.23 -10.50
N ALA A 183 10.66 3.32 -11.45
CA ALA A 183 9.70 3.48 -12.54
C ALA A 183 8.26 3.61 -12.01
N ALA A 184 7.88 2.80 -11.02
CA ALA A 184 6.56 2.87 -10.39
C ALA A 184 6.31 4.19 -9.67
N CYS A 185 7.31 4.74 -8.96
CA CYS A 185 7.18 6.05 -8.32
C CYS A 185 6.90 7.14 -9.35
N LYS A 186 7.64 7.15 -10.47
CA LYS A 186 7.37 8.09 -11.57
C LYS A 186 5.97 7.93 -12.14
N TYR A 187 5.52 6.68 -12.31
CA TYR A 187 4.18 6.39 -12.79
C TYR A 187 3.10 6.91 -11.84
N LEU A 188 3.22 6.62 -10.53
CA LEU A 188 2.28 7.09 -9.51
C LEU A 188 2.23 8.62 -9.43
N LYS A 189 3.38 9.29 -9.57
CA LYS A 189 3.45 10.75 -9.61
C LYS A 189 2.68 11.33 -10.79
N ILE A 190 2.81 10.73 -11.97
CA ILE A 190 2.07 11.13 -13.16
C ILE A 190 0.57 10.93 -12.93
N LEU A 191 0.15 9.76 -12.45
CA LEU A 191 -1.26 9.50 -12.17
C LEU A 191 -1.83 10.51 -11.17
N TYR A 192 -1.12 10.78 -10.08
CA TYR A 192 -1.55 11.76 -9.09
C TYR A 192 -1.64 13.17 -9.69
N SER A 193 -0.72 13.58 -10.57
CA SER A 193 -0.80 14.89 -11.24
C SER A 193 -2.03 15.07 -12.15
N TYR A 194 -2.63 13.98 -12.64
CA TYR A 194 -3.85 14.04 -13.46
C TYR A 194 -5.12 14.04 -12.64
N PHE A 195 -5.17 13.22 -11.59
CA PHE A 195 -6.39 12.96 -10.84
C PHE A 195 -6.51 13.81 -9.58
N ASP A 196 -5.38 14.27 -9.03
CA ASP A 196 -5.27 14.97 -7.74
C ASP A 196 -5.96 14.22 -6.57
N ASP A 197 -6.14 12.91 -6.73
CA ASP A 197 -6.86 12.04 -5.81
C ASP A 197 -6.18 10.67 -5.75
N TRP A 198 -5.70 10.31 -4.56
CA TRP A 198 -4.96 9.06 -4.33
C TRP A 198 -5.84 7.82 -4.57
N PRO A 199 -7.03 7.68 -3.95
CA PRO A 199 -8.01 6.65 -4.31
C PRO A 199 -8.14 6.43 -5.81
N LEU A 200 -8.31 7.49 -6.60
CA LEU A 200 -8.46 7.37 -8.04
C LEU A 200 -7.16 6.95 -8.73
N ALA A 201 -6.03 7.55 -8.34
CA ALA A 201 -4.71 7.17 -8.82
C ALA A 201 -4.41 5.68 -8.56
N PHE A 202 -4.85 5.12 -7.43
CA PHE A 202 -4.67 3.71 -7.10
C PHE A 202 -5.49 2.76 -7.96
N ILE A 203 -6.75 3.09 -8.17
CA ILE A 203 -7.64 2.28 -9.00
C ILE A 203 -7.03 2.16 -10.40
N ILE A 204 -6.61 3.30 -10.95
CA ILE A 204 -5.99 3.36 -12.26
C ILE A 204 -4.61 2.69 -12.27
N ALA A 205 -3.80 2.85 -11.22
CA ALA A 205 -2.53 2.15 -11.10
C ALA A 205 -2.75 0.63 -11.11
N HIS A 206 -3.62 0.12 -10.26
CA HIS A 206 -3.92 -1.31 -10.15
C HIS A 206 -4.40 -1.90 -11.47
N ASP A 207 -5.34 -1.23 -12.14
CA ASP A 207 -5.90 -1.70 -13.41
C ASP A 207 -4.86 -1.66 -14.53
N ASN A 208 -4.15 -0.55 -14.71
CA ASN A 208 -3.17 -0.38 -15.79
C ASN A 208 -1.84 -1.11 -15.57
N LEU A 209 -1.57 -1.55 -14.34
CA LEU A 209 -0.47 -2.47 -14.04
C LEU A 209 -0.84 -3.91 -14.44
N LYS A 210 -2.15 -4.24 -14.52
CA LYS A 210 -2.61 -5.63 -14.69
C LYS A 210 -3.31 -5.93 -16.02
N GLU A 211 -3.98 -4.97 -16.67
CA GLU A 211 -4.64 -5.17 -17.97
C GLU A 211 -4.60 -3.93 -18.90
N LEU A 212 -4.79 -4.22 -20.19
CA LEU A 212 -4.61 -3.44 -21.43
C LEU A 212 -4.91 -1.92 -21.49
N ASN A 213 -4.07 -1.26 -22.34
CA ASN A 213 -4.29 -0.07 -23.17
C ASN A 213 -4.30 1.33 -22.54
N PHE A 214 -3.13 1.98 -22.65
CA PHE A 214 -2.85 3.41 -22.42
C PHE A 214 -3.71 4.41 -23.22
N HIS A 215 -4.59 3.97 -24.12
CA HIS A 215 -5.40 4.87 -24.96
C HIS A 215 -6.50 5.64 -24.19
N LEU A 216 -6.69 5.38 -22.89
CA LEU A 216 -7.66 6.09 -22.05
C LEU A 216 -7.05 7.12 -21.10
N ILE A 217 -5.71 7.26 -21.07
CA ILE A 217 -5.03 8.36 -20.38
C ILE A 217 -4.37 9.22 -21.47
N PRO A 218 -4.65 10.54 -21.54
CA PRO A 218 -4.03 11.39 -22.55
C PRO A 218 -2.50 11.27 -22.47
N PHE A 219 -1.92 10.88 -23.59
CA PHE A 219 -0.48 10.73 -23.80
C PHE A 219 0.18 12.11 -23.64
N ILE A 220 0.78 12.42 -22.49
CA ILE A 220 1.68 13.58 -22.39
C ILE A 220 3.10 13.09 -22.70
N PRO A 221 3.74 13.58 -23.78
CA PRO A 221 5.15 13.32 -23.98
C PRO A 221 5.93 13.88 -22.80
N TYR A 222 6.83 13.09 -22.24
CA TYR A 222 7.80 13.53 -21.24
C TYR A 222 8.54 14.77 -21.75
N GLN A 223 8.09 15.97 -21.36
CA GLN A 223 8.88 17.17 -21.51
C GLN A 223 9.82 17.20 -20.33
N ALA A 224 11.10 16.92 -20.60
CA ALA A 224 12.16 17.12 -19.63
C ALA A 224 12.09 18.57 -19.11
N SER A 225 11.93 18.75 -17.80
CA SER A 225 12.05 20.07 -17.19
C SER A 225 13.41 20.67 -17.57
N PRO A 226 13.49 21.91 -18.09
CA PRO A 226 14.76 22.58 -18.27
C PRO A 226 15.38 22.83 -16.89
N MET A 227 16.71 22.68 -16.82
CA MET A 227 17.54 22.94 -15.64
C MET A 227 17.38 24.37 -15.12
#